data_AF-A0A843DD01-F1
#
_entry.id   AF-A0A843DD01-F1
#
_cell.length_a   1.000
_cell.length_b   1.000
_cell.length_c   1.000
_cell.angle_alpha   90.00
_cell.angle_beta   90.00
_cell.angle_gamma   90.00
#
_symmetry.space_group_name_H-M   'P 1'
#
loop_
_entity.id
_entity.type
_entity.pdbx_description
1 polymer ?
#
loop_
_entity_poly.entity_id
_entity_poly.type
_entity_poly.pdbx_seq_one_letter_code
_entity_poly.pdbx_strand_id
1 'polypeptide(L)'
;MTPIVAVFYKEKDYEAVEYIVRRSVLHILIISIPVSILFAVYPELFTYIFTLDDPAEAEIICTALRITSLGLAARCLSLLLSSYTQAIEENRLASLMNISEEFIVAFGGAIVLTSIYGAIGIWYALVLADIVPIIIYAIASLIFQIRNEERIRAILLLQDTNTVTWTYERGIDEVDHYLHGEKKRFILKIEAMLNEKSPVALQSIDRLHENVMKDED
;
A
#
# COMPACT_ATOMS: atom_id res chain seq x y z
N MET A 1 -4.68 0.13 -6.82
CA MET A 1 -5.09 0.48 -5.44
C MET A 1 -6.11 1.62 -5.43
N THR A 2 -5.79 2.77 -6.03
CA THR A 2 -6.54 4.05 -5.93
C THR A 2 -8.07 3.99 -6.08
N PRO A 3 -8.67 3.39 -7.14
CA PRO A 3 -10.13 3.42 -7.29
C PRO A 3 -10.86 2.57 -6.24
N ILE A 4 -10.27 1.44 -5.84
CA ILE A 4 -10.85 0.54 -4.84
C ILE A 4 -10.82 1.20 -3.45
N VAL A 5 -9.68 1.81 -3.09
CA VAL A 5 -9.54 2.56 -1.83
C VAL A 5 -10.52 3.74 -1.77
N ALA A 6 -10.69 4.47 -2.87
CA ALA A 6 -11.60 5.61 -2.91
C ALA A 6 -13.08 5.21 -2.67
N VAL A 7 -13.50 4.03 -3.15
CA VAL A 7 -14.86 3.50 -2.91
C VAL A 7 -15.04 3.11 -1.45
N PHE A 8 -14.17 2.25 -0.90
CA PHE A 8 -14.27 1.81 0.50
C PHE A 8 -14.14 2.97 1.50
N TYR A 9 -13.32 3.96 1.18
CA TYR A 9 -13.21 5.17 1.99
C TYR A 9 -14.52 5.98 2.02
N LYS A 10 -15.26 6.04 0.91
CA LYS A 10 -16.59 6.67 0.84
C LYS A 10 -17.66 5.88 1.58
N GLU A 11 -17.56 4.56 1.56
CA GLU A 11 -18.43 3.64 2.30
C GLU A 11 -18.10 3.59 3.81
N LYS A 12 -17.02 4.26 4.25
CA LYS A 12 -16.51 4.26 5.64
C LYS A 12 -16.04 2.89 6.12
N ASP A 13 -15.73 1.97 5.19
CA ASP A 13 -15.11 0.69 5.51
C ASP A 13 -13.58 0.89 5.65
N TYR A 14 -13.17 1.37 6.82
CA TYR A 14 -11.77 1.64 7.11
C TYR A 14 -10.92 0.36 7.28
N GLU A 15 -11.54 -0.77 7.63
CA GLU A 15 -10.86 -2.06 7.75
C GLU A 15 -10.43 -2.57 6.37
N ALA A 16 -11.32 -2.50 5.38
CA ALA A 16 -10.99 -2.87 4.00
C ALA A 16 -9.89 -1.97 3.42
N VAL A 17 -9.94 -0.66 3.70
CA VAL A 17 -8.90 0.29 3.28
C VAL A 17 -7.54 -0.10 3.87
N GLU A 18 -7.46 -0.35 5.18
CA GLU A 18 -6.22 -0.75 5.84
C GLU A 18 -5.67 -2.06 5.27
N TYR A 19 -6.55 -3.05 5.08
CA TYR A 19 -6.18 -4.34 4.50
C TYR A 19 -5.54 -4.18 3.11
N ILE A 20 -6.16 -3.38 2.24
CA ILE A 20 -5.68 -3.13 0.88
C ILE A 20 -4.34 -2.41 0.90
N VAL A 21 -4.17 -1.38 1.73
CA VAL A 21 -2.93 -0.61 1.83
C VAL A 21 -1.80 -1.48 2.36
N ARG A 22 -2.03 -2.26 3.42
CA ARG A 22 -1.03 -3.17 4.00
C ARG A 22 -0.60 -4.25 3.03
N ARG A 23 -1.56 -4.85 2.32
CA ARG A 23 -1.25 -5.80 1.24
C ARG A 23 -0.45 -5.11 0.13
N SER A 24 -0.84 -3.91 -0.28
CA SER A 24 -0.15 -3.20 -1.36
C SER A 24 1.30 -2.87 -0.98
N VAL A 25 1.56 -2.43 0.26
CA VAL A 25 2.93 -2.20 0.76
C VAL A 25 3.75 -3.49 0.77
N LEU A 26 3.18 -4.60 1.24
CA LEU A 26 3.86 -5.90 1.21
C LEU A 26 4.25 -6.30 -0.22
N HIS A 27 3.33 -6.17 -1.19
CA HIS A 27 3.62 -6.49 -2.59
C HIS A 27 4.70 -5.57 -3.17
N ILE A 28 4.64 -4.27 -2.84
CA ILE A 28 5.67 -3.33 -3.28
C ILE A 28 7.03 -3.72 -2.72
N LEU A 29 7.14 -4.05 -1.43
CA LEU A 29 8.44 -4.45 -0.84
C LEU A 29 8.96 -5.76 -1.44
N ILE A 30 8.09 -6.75 -1.65
CA ILE A 30 8.45 -8.03 -2.26
C ILE A 30 8.97 -7.84 -3.68
N ILE A 31 8.44 -6.89 -4.44
CA ILE A 31 8.85 -6.64 -5.83
C ILE A 31 10.04 -5.69 -5.91
N SER A 32 10.03 -4.60 -5.14
CA SER A 32 11.03 -3.54 -5.23
C SER A 32 12.38 -3.93 -4.66
N ILE A 33 12.41 -4.73 -3.58
CA ILE A 33 13.68 -5.15 -2.95
C ILE A 33 14.52 -6.02 -3.90
N PRO A 34 13.99 -7.08 -4.53
CA PRO A 34 14.77 -7.87 -5.50
C PRO A 34 15.24 -7.05 -6.69
N VAL A 35 14.40 -6.13 -7.21
CA VAL A 35 14.77 -5.27 -8.34
C VAL A 35 15.88 -4.29 -7.94
N SER A 36 15.79 -3.71 -6.73
CA SER A 36 16.83 -2.86 -6.15
C SER A 36 18.15 -3.62 -6.01
N ILE A 37 18.12 -4.85 -5.47
CA ILE A 37 19.31 -5.71 -5.35
C ILE A 37 19.89 -6.04 -6.72
N LEU A 38 19.05 -6.33 -7.71
CA LEU A 38 19.48 -6.61 -9.08
C LEU A 38 20.27 -5.43 -9.66
N PHE A 39 19.79 -4.20 -9.48
CA PHE A 39 20.47 -3.00 -9.97
C PHE A 39 21.75 -2.67 -9.18
N ALA A 40 21.76 -2.96 -7.88
CA ALA A 40 22.95 -2.76 -7.05
C ALA A 40 24.08 -3.74 -7.40
N VAL A 41 23.76 -5.02 -7.61
CA VAL A 41 24.75 -6.09 -7.83
C VAL A 41 25.16 -6.20 -9.30
N TYR A 42 24.21 -6.10 -10.23
CA TYR A 42 24.44 -6.30 -11.67
C TYR A 42 24.07 -5.06 -12.51
N PRO A 43 24.67 -3.87 -12.26
CA PRO A 43 24.39 -2.69 -13.07
C PRO A 43 24.87 -2.85 -14.53
N GLU A 44 25.87 -3.69 -14.77
CA GLU A 44 26.42 -3.99 -16.11
C GLU A 44 25.42 -4.67 -17.04
N LEU A 45 24.36 -5.29 -16.49
CA LEU A 45 23.27 -5.82 -17.31
C LEU A 45 22.63 -4.70 -18.15
N PHE A 46 22.55 -3.49 -17.59
CA PHE A 46 22.00 -2.33 -18.29
C PHE A 46 22.97 -1.80 -19.35
N THR A 47 24.27 -1.78 -19.08
CA THR A 47 25.24 -1.31 -20.08
C THR A 47 25.27 -2.22 -21.32
N TYR A 48 25.04 -3.52 -21.13
CA TYR A 48 24.87 -4.48 -22.22
C TYR A 48 23.56 -4.28 -23.01
N ILE A 49 22.43 -4.09 -22.31
CA ILE A 49 21.13 -3.85 -22.97
C ILE A 49 21.15 -2.55 -23.79
N PHE A 50 21.77 -1.50 -23.27
CA PHE A 50 21.82 -0.19 -23.91
C PHE A 50 22.99 -0.02 -24.89
N THR A 51 23.82 -1.06 -25.11
CA THR A 51 24.96 -1.06 -26.05
C THR A 51 25.82 0.19 -25.91
N LEU A 52 26.29 0.45 -24.68
CA LEU A 52 27.18 1.59 -24.43
C LEU A 52 28.60 1.25 -24.91
N ASP A 53 29.00 1.87 -26.02
CA ASP A 53 30.32 1.64 -26.64
C ASP A 53 31.44 2.43 -25.94
N ASP A 54 31.12 3.53 -25.25
CA ASP A 54 32.10 4.33 -24.50
C ASP A 54 32.24 3.81 -23.06
N PRO A 55 33.45 3.35 -22.65
CA PRO A 55 33.69 2.89 -21.28
C PRO A 55 33.46 3.98 -20.22
N ALA A 56 33.65 5.27 -20.55
CA ALA A 56 33.42 6.36 -19.61
C ALA A 56 31.93 6.57 -19.31
N GLU A 57 31.06 6.43 -20.32
CA GLU A 57 29.61 6.52 -20.15
C GLU A 57 29.07 5.33 -19.37
N ALA A 58 29.60 4.13 -19.63
CA ALA A 58 29.26 2.91 -18.90
C ALA A 58 29.57 3.03 -17.40
N GLU A 59 30.71 3.61 -17.02
CA GLU A 59 31.09 3.79 -15.62
C GLU A 59 30.15 4.76 -14.88
N ILE A 60 29.75 5.85 -15.53
CA ILE A 60 28.81 6.83 -14.97
C ILE A 60 27.45 6.18 -14.72
N ILE A 61 26.93 5.43 -15.70
CA ILE A 61 25.61 4.78 -15.59
C ILE A 61 25.65 3.66 -14.53
N CYS A 62 26.72 2.87 -14.47
CA CYS A 62 26.88 1.87 -13.43
C CYS A 62 26.88 2.49 -12.02
N THR A 63 27.56 3.63 -11.87
CA THR A 63 27.58 4.37 -10.60
C THR A 63 26.19 4.92 -10.26
N ALA A 64 25.51 5.52 -11.24
CA ALA A 64 24.16 6.04 -11.10
C ALA A 64 23.17 4.95 -10.63
N LEU A 65 23.18 3.79 -11.29
CA LEU A 65 22.30 2.66 -10.96
C LEU A 65 22.56 2.14 -9.55
N ARG A 66 23.82 1.99 -9.13
CA ARG A 66 24.16 1.53 -7.77
C ARG A 66 23.69 2.49 -6.68
N ILE A 67 23.76 3.79 -6.92
CA ILE A 67 23.32 4.80 -5.94
C ILE A 67 21.80 4.85 -5.91
N THR A 68 21.16 4.99 -7.08
CA THR A 68 19.71 5.13 -7.19
C THR A 68 18.95 3.85 -6.83
N SER A 69 19.56 2.67 -6.96
CA SER A 69 18.94 1.41 -6.53
C SER A 69 18.57 1.41 -5.05
N LEU A 70 19.32 2.10 -4.20
CA LEU A 70 19.02 2.24 -2.76
C LEU A 70 17.72 3.03 -2.53
N GLY A 71 17.42 4.01 -3.39
CA GLY A 71 16.20 4.81 -3.34
C GLY A 71 14.97 4.12 -3.93
N LEU A 72 15.16 3.10 -4.78
CA LEU A 72 14.08 2.48 -5.56
C LEU A 72 12.92 1.94 -4.69
N ALA A 73 13.24 1.26 -3.59
CA ALA A 73 12.20 0.76 -2.68
C ALA A 73 11.44 1.90 -2.01
N ALA A 74 12.14 2.97 -1.62
CA ALA A 74 11.54 4.19 -1.08
C ALA A 74 10.66 4.88 -2.13
N ARG A 75 11.12 4.99 -3.38
CA ARG A 75 10.34 5.56 -4.50
C ARG A 75 9.00 4.85 -4.67
N CYS A 76 9.00 3.52 -4.72
CA CYS A 76 7.75 2.75 -4.86
C CYS A 76 6.81 2.96 -3.67
N LEU A 77 7.36 3.06 -2.45
CA LEU A 77 6.56 3.33 -1.25
C LEU A 77 5.98 4.75 -1.27
N SER A 78 6.78 5.76 -1.60
CA SER A 78 6.35 7.16 -1.77
C SER A 78 5.23 7.28 -2.79
N LEU A 79 5.34 6.60 -3.93
CA LEU A 79 4.31 6.55 -4.96
C LEU A 79 3.00 5.94 -4.43
N LEU A 80 3.08 4.84 -3.68
CA LEU A 80 1.90 4.23 -3.07
C LEU A 80 1.24 5.18 -2.08
N LEU A 81 2.01 5.79 -1.18
CA LEU A 81 1.50 6.72 -0.17
C LEU A 81 0.88 7.98 -0.80
N SER A 82 1.50 8.52 -1.85
CA SER A 82 0.94 9.64 -2.62
C SER A 82 -0.36 9.23 -3.32
N SER A 83 -0.42 8.02 -3.91
CA SER A 83 -1.65 7.53 -4.55
C SER A 83 -2.79 7.27 -3.55
N TYR A 84 -2.44 6.87 -2.32
CA TYR A 84 -3.38 6.69 -1.23
C TYR A 84 -3.96 8.03 -0.76
N THR A 85 -3.09 9.03 -0.55
CA THR A 85 -3.51 10.37 -0.08
C THR A 85 -4.40 11.09 -1.10
N GLN A 86 -4.18 10.84 -2.39
CA GLN A 86 -5.08 11.26 -3.47
C GLN A 86 -6.42 10.51 -3.43
N ALA A 87 -6.42 9.21 -3.12
CA ALA A 87 -7.64 8.40 -3.05
C ALA A 87 -8.59 8.83 -1.92
N ILE A 88 -8.04 9.28 -0.79
CA ILE A 88 -8.81 9.81 0.37
C ILE A 88 -9.18 11.29 0.22
N GLU A 89 -8.96 11.89 -0.96
CA GLU A 89 -9.24 13.29 -1.31
C GLU A 89 -8.43 14.33 -0.48
N GLU A 90 -7.35 13.91 0.18
CA GLU A 90 -6.40 14.79 0.89
C GLU A 90 -5.37 15.41 -0.08
N ASN A 91 -5.90 16.09 -1.10
CA ASN A 91 -5.13 16.61 -2.24
C ASN A 91 -4.00 17.55 -1.83
N ARG A 92 -4.14 18.27 -0.69
CA ARG A 92 -3.11 19.19 -0.19
C ARG A 92 -1.85 18.44 0.23
N LEU A 93 -2.01 17.33 0.94
CA LEU A 93 -0.90 16.53 1.42
C LEU A 93 -0.25 15.76 0.27
N ALA A 94 -1.06 15.18 -0.63
CA ALA A 94 -0.55 14.54 -1.85
C ALA A 94 0.28 15.51 -2.71
N SER A 95 -0.24 16.73 -2.91
CA SER A 95 0.47 17.76 -3.68
C SER A 95 1.77 18.16 -2.99
N LEU A 96 1.77 18.33 -1.67
CA LEU A 96 2.98 18.66 -0.92
C LEU A 96 4.04 17.57 -1.07
N MET A 97 3.66 16.29 -0.97
CA MET A 97 4.58 15.16 -1.17
C MET A 97 5.20 15.21 -2.58
N ASN A 98 4.38 15.29 -3.64
CA ASN A 98 4.87 15.27 -5.01
C ASN A 98 5.73 16.49 -5.36
N ILE A 99 5.31 17.70 -4.94
CA ILE A 99 6.09 18.93 -5.15
C ILE A 99 7.42 18.87 -4.40
N SER A 100 7.41 18.35 -3.17
CA SER A 100 8.64 18.21 -2.40
C SER A 100 9.62 17.24 -3.04
N GLU A 101 9.13 16.12 -3.57
CA GLU A 101 9.92 15.11 -4.28
C GLU A 101 10.55 15.70 -5.55
N GLU A 102 9.73 16.19 -6.47
CA GLU A 102 10.15 16.51 -7.83
C GLU A 102 10.86 17.87 -7.93
N PHE A 103 10.40 18.88 -7.18
CA PHE A 103 10.93 20.24 -7.30
C PHE A 103 11.88 20.60 -6.16
N ILE A 104 11.46 20.42 -4.90
CA ILE A 104 12.26 20.92 -3.77
C ILE A 104 13.52 20.08 -3.59
N VAL A 105 13.36 18.75 -3.53
CA VAL A 105 14.45 17.85 -3.17
C VAL A 105 15.21 17.36 -4.40
N ALA A 106 14.53 16.90 -5.46
CA ALA A 106 15.24 16.45 -6.66
C ALA A 106 15.93 17.62 -7.37
N PHE A 107 15.20 18.67 -7.75
CA PHE A 107 15.80 19.80 -8.47
C PHE A 107 16.67 20.69 -7.56
N GLY A 108 16.13 21.12 -6.41
CA GLY A 108 16.89 21.95 -5.46
C GLY A 108 18.10 21.20 -4.87
N GLY A 109 17.91 19.95 -4.47
CA GLY A 109 18.98 19.10 -3.96
C GLY A 109 20.04 18.80 -5.01
N ALA A 110 19.67 18.57 -6.28
CA ALA A 110 20.66 18.34 -7.33
C ALA A 110 21.61 19.53 -7.48
N ILE A 111 21.12 20.78 -7.48
CA ILE A 111 21.95 21.98 -7.59
C ILE A 111 22.92 22.08 -6.40
N VAL A 112 22.40 21.90 -5.18
CA VAL A 112 23.19 22.03 -3.95
C VAL A 112 24.22 20.90 -3.82
N LEU A 113 23.80 19.65 -3.98
CA LEU A 113 24.68 18.49 -3.80
C LEU A 113 25.69 18.37 -4.94
N THR A 114 25.35 18.77 -6.16
CA THR A 114 26.32 18.79 -7.28
C THR A 114 27.45 19.79 -7.02
N SER A 115 27.13 20.92 -6.37
CA SER A 115 28.15 21.91 -6.01
C SER A 115 29.14 21.40 -4.96
N ILE A 116 28.75 20.40 -4.15
CA ILE A 116 29.58 19.83 -3.06
C ILE A 116 30.29 18.55 -3.50
N TYR A 117 29.56 17.65 -4.18
CA TYR A 117 30.00 16.29 -4.52
C TYR A 117 30.25 16.07 -6.03
N GLY A 118 30.18 17.13 -6.84
CA GLY A 118 30.30 17.04 -8.30
C GLY A 118 29.15 16.25 -8.92
N ALA A 119 29.36 15.62 -10.08
CA ALA A 119 28.32 14.90 -10.82
C ALA A 119 27.61 13.81 -10.01
N ILE A 120 28.28 13.23 -9.00
CA ILE A 120 27.69 12.20 -8.13
C ILE A 120 26.58 12.78 -7.24
N GLY A 121 26.65 14.09 -6.93
CA GLY A 121 25.66 14.80 -6.13
C GLY A 121 24.24 14.73 -6.68
N ILE A 122 24.09 14.62 -8.00
CA ILE A 122 22.80 14.46 -8.68
C ILE A 122 22.12 13.16 -8.23
N TRP A 123 22.86 12.05 -8.19
CA TRP A 123 22.32 10.74 -7.82
C TRP A 123 21.93 10.67 -6.34
N TYR A 124 22.70 11.31 -5.47
CA TYR A 124 22.33 11.44 -4.06
C TYR A 124 21.07 12.27 -3.85
N ALA A 125 20.89 13.34 -4.64
CA ALA A 125 19.67 14.15 -4.57
C ALA A 125 18.43 13.34 -4.94
N LEU A 126 18.53 12.44 -5.93
CA LEU A 126 17.43 11.55 -6.32
C LEU A 126 17.07 10.57 -5.20
N VAL A 127 18.06 9.91 -4.58
CA VAL A 127 17.80 9.01 -3.44
C VAL A 127 17.17 9.76 -2.27
N LEU A 128 17.61 10.99 -2.01
CA LEU A 128 17.03 11.82 -0.97
C LEU A 128 15.59 12.23 -1.32
N ALA A 129 15.32 12.54 -2.58
CA ALA A 129 13.99 12.88 -3.08
C ALA A 129 13.00 11.72 -2.89
N ASP A 130 13.46 10.47 -2.99
CA ASP A 130 12.61 9.30 -2.77
C ASP A 130 12.22 9.12 -1.28
N ILE A 131 13.10 9.53 -0.35
CA ILE A 131 12.94 9.32 1.10
C ILE A 131 12.10 10.44 1.75
N VAL A 132 12.30 11.69 1.34
CA VAL A 132 11.65 12.86 1.97
C VAL A 132 10.11 12.79 1.97
N PRO A 133 9.41 12.37 0.90
CA PRO A 133 7.96 12.23 0.88
C PRO A 133 7.44 11.24 1.93
N ILE A 134 8.18 10.16 2.18
CA ILE A 134 7.86 9.19 3.24
C ILE A 134 7.92 9.87 4.61
N ILE A 135 8.95 10.68 4.85
CA ILE A 135 9.11 11.43 6.09
C ILE A 135 7.98 12.46 6.25
N ILE A 136 7.63 13.19 5.18
CA ILE A 136 6.53 14.16 5.20
C ILE A 136 5.21 13.46 5.53
N TYR A 137 4.94 12.32 4.89
CA TYR A 137 3.75 11.51 5.18
C TYR A 137 3.76 11.02 6.64
N ALA A 138 4.89 10.51 7.13
CA ALA A 138 5.02 10.03 8.50
C ALA A 138 4.78 11.16 9.52
N ILE A 139 5.38 12.33 9.34
CA ILE A 139 5.18 13.49 10.22
C ILE A 139 3.71 13.93 10.19
N ALA A 140 3.14 14.06 9.00
CA ALA A 140 1.74 14.44 8.86
C ALA A 140 0.82 13.42 9.56
N SER A 141 1.06 12.12 9.37
CA SER A 141 0.29 11.06 10.03
C SER A 141 0.32 11.17 11.56
N LEU A 142 1.49 11.45 12.14
CA LEU A 142 1.66 11.65 13.58
C LEU A 142 0.92 12.89 14.08
N ILE A 143 0.99 14.01 13.35
CA ILE A 143 0.28 15.25 13.73
C ILE A 143 -1.24 15.04 13.69
N PHE A 144 -1.73 14.32 12.69
CA PHE A 144 -3.15 13.99 12.60
C PHE A 144 -3.60 13.06 13.74
N GLN A 145 -2.76 12.09 14.13
CA GLN A 145 -3.04 11.16 15.23
C GLN A 145 -3.22 11.86 16.58
N ILE A 146 -2.42 12.88 16.86
CA ILE A 146 -2.51 13.66 18.12
C ILE A 146 -3.81 14.50 18.17
N ARG A 147 -4.47 14.73 17.03
CA ARG A 147 -5.63 15.64 16.92
C ARG A 147 -6.98 14.95 16.79
N ASN A 148 -7.06 13.65 16.45
CA ASN A 148 -8.32 12.90 16.26
C ASN A 148 -8.12 11.38 16.41
N GLU A 149 -8.92 10.70 17.24
CA GLU A 149 -8.77 9.26 17.54
C GLU A 149 -9.45 8.29 16.54
N GLU A 150 -10.55 8.69 15.88
CA GLU A 150 -11.42 7.69 15.20
C GLU A 150 -11.14 7.44 13.71
N ARG A 151 -10.47 8.35 13.00
CA ARG A 151 -10.30 8.26 11.52
C ARG A 151 -8.99 7.63 11.05
N ILE A 152 -8.04 7.33 11.95
CA ILE A 152 -6.60 7.31 11.60
C ILE A 152 -5.89 5.96 11.86
N ARG A 153 -6.60 4.88 12.24
CA ARG A 153 -5.97 3.54 12.30
C ARG A 153 -5.48 3.03 10.93
N ALA A 154 -6.09 3.50 9.83
CA ALA A 154 -5.72 3.13 8.45
C ALA A 154 -4.38 3.72 7.96
N ILE A 155 -3.83 4.74 8.63
CA ILE A 155 -2.67 5.49 8.13
C ILE A 155 -1.33 4.84 8.51
N LEU A 156 -1.29 4.01 9.57
CA LEU A 156 -0.02 3.64 10.19
C LEU A 156 0.37 2.17 10.14
N LEU A 157 -0.33 1.30 9.39
CA LEU A 157 0.06 -0.10 9.14
C LEU A 157 0.38 -0.94 10.40
N LEU A 158 0.05 -0.45 11.58
CA LEU A 158 0.28 -1.10 12.87
C LEU A 158 -1.07 -1.34 13.51
N GLN A 159 -1.84 -2.24 12.91
CA GLN A 159 -2.86 -2.99 13.66
C GLN A 159 -2.50 -4.47 13.72
N ASP A 160 -2.58 -4.95 14.95
CA ASP A 160 -2.23 -6.29 15.38
C ASP A 160 -3.03 -7.32 14.59
N THR A 161 -2.32 -8.32 14.09
CA THR A 161 -2.82 -9.26 13.08
C THR A 161 -3.51 -10.39 13.82
N ASN A 162 -4.76 -10.20 14.25
CA ASN A 162 -5.54 -11.30 14.82
C ASN A 162 -7.03 -11.34 14.43
N THR A 163 -7.47 -10.53 13.49
CA THR A 163 -8.84 -10.63 12.95
C THR A 163 -8.80 -10.82 11.44
N VAL A 164 -8.83 -12.09 11.03
CA VAL A 164 -9.31 -12.45 9.69
C VAL A 164 -10.84 -12.30 9.75
N THR A 165 -11.36 -11.16 9.31
CA THR A 165 -12.79 -10.97 9.07
C THR A 165 -13.07 -11.27 7.60
N TRP A 166 -13.90 -12.28 7.37
CA TRP A 166 -14.47 -12.56 6.06
C TRP A 166 -15.63 -11.59 5.84
N THR A 167 -15.45 -10.57 4.99
CA THR A 167 -16.55 -9.74 4.52
C THR A 167 -17.01 -10.24 3.16
N TYR A 168 -18.11 -11.00 3.17
CA TYR A 168 -18.94 -11.23 2.00
C TYR A 168 -20.41 -11.02 2.41
N GLU A 169 -20.78 -9.78 2.72
CA GLU A 169 -22.18 -9.39 2.76
C GLU A 169 -22.61 -9.00 1.35
N ARG A 170 -23.12 -9.99 0.61
CA ARG A 170 -23.92 -9.77 -0.59
C ARG A 170 -25.36 -10.11 -0.20
N GLY A 171 -26.28 -9.15 -0.35
CA GLY A 171 -27.70 -9.31 -0.01
C GLY A 171 -28.28 -10.59 -0.59
N ILE A 172 -29.01 -11.33 0.25
CA ILE A 172 -29.43 -12.73 0.03
C ILE A 172 -30.52 -12.85 -1.06
N ASP A 173 -31.14 -11.74 -1.50
CA ASP A 173 -32.34 -11.82 -2.32
C ASP A 173 -32.09 -11.90 -3.85
N GLU A 174 -30.85 -11.75 -4.32
CA GLU A 174 -30.53 -11.80 -5.77
C GLU A 174 -29.68 -13.01 -6.22
N VAL A 175 -29.22 -13.86 -5.29
CA VAL A 175 -28.25 -14.93 -5.62
C VAL A 175 -28.92 -16.22 -6.11
N ASP A 176 -30.21 -16.42 -5.83
CA ASP A 176 -30.96 -17.60 -6.29
C ASP A 176 -31.08 -17.69 -7.82
N HIS A 177 -30.87 -16.57 -8.53
CA HIS A 177 -30.94 -16.55 -9.98
C HIS A 177 -29.68 -17.14 -10.68
N TYR A 178 -28.54 -17.27 -10.00
CA TYR A 178 -27.25 -17.58 -10.65
C TYR A 178 -26.59 -18.89 -10.21
N LEU A 179 -27.13 -19.61 -9.22
CA LEU A 179 -26.55 -20.87 -8.71
C LEU A 179 -27.32 -22.10 -9.20
N HIS A 180 -26.94 -22.62 -10.37
CA HIS A 180 -27.41 -23.92 -10.86
C HIS A 180 -26.38 -25.04 -10.59
N GLY A 181 -26.86 -26.21 -10.14
CA GLY A 181 -26.10 -27.46 -10.10
C GLY A 181 -25.11 -27.62 -8.93
N GLU A 182 -23.99 -28.30 -9.20
CA GLU A 182 -23.01 -28.80 -8.22
C GLU A 182 -22.43 -27.75 -7.25
N LYS A 183 -22.42 -26.46 -7.66
CA LYS A 183 -21.95 -25.34 -6.82
C LYS A 183 -22.82 -25.12 -5.57
N LYS A 184 -24.14 -25.35 -5.68
CA LYS A 184 -25.08 -25.28 -4.55
C LYS A 184 -24.79 -26.37 -3.51
N ARG A 185 -24.43 -27.57 -3.96
CA ARG A 185 -24.04 -28.68 -3.07
C ARG A 185 -22.72 -28.43 -2.36
N PHE A 186 -21.77 -27.76 -3.02
CA PHE A 186 -20.48 -27.44 -2.41
C PHE A 186 -20.62 -26.42 -1.26
N ILE A 187 -21.46 -25.39 -1.44
CA ILE A 187 -21.74 -24.39 -0.41
C ILE A 187 -22.51 -25.02 0.77
N LEU A 188 -23.56 -25.81 0.50
CA LEU A 188 -24.29 -26.55 1.54
C LEU A 188 -23.39 -27.51 2.33
N LYS A 189 -22.34 -28.06 1.70
CA LYS A 189 -21.37 -28.95 2.36
C LYS A 189 -20.39 -28.18 3.25
N ILE A 190 -20.06 -26.94 2.90
CA ILE A 190 -19.29 -26.02 3.75
C ILE A 190 -20.13 -25.55 4.94
N GLU A 191 -21.41 -25.26 4.72
CA GLU A 191 -22.38 -24.90 5.75
C GLU A 191 -22.61 -26.05 6.74
N ALA A 192 -22.71 -27.29 6.26
CA ALA A 192 -22.76 -28.48 7.12
C ALA A 192 -21.46 -28.70 7.93
N MET A 193 -20.29 -28.43 7.33
CA MET A 193 -18.99 -28.52 8.02
C MET A 193 -18.81 -27.44 9.10
N LEU A 194 -19.37 -26.25 8.91
CA LEU A 194 -19.42 -25.18 9.92
C LEU A 194 -20.32 -25.58 11.10
N ASN A 195 -21.42 -26.27 10.82
CA ASN A 195 -22.36 -26.77 11.82
C ASN A 195 -21.78 -27.89 12.70
N GLU A 196 -20.75 -28.60 12.24
CA GLU A 196 -20.18 -29.77 12.93
C GLU A 196 -19.05 -29.42 13.92
N LYS A 197 -18.54 -28.18 13.97
CA LYS A 197 -17.23 -27.91 14.63
C LYS A 197 -17.07 -26.71 15.57
N SER A 198 -18.12 -26.05 16.08
CA SER A 198 -17.91 -25.18 17.25
C SER A 198 -19.17 -24.93 18.09
N PRO A 199 -19.20 -25.35 19.37
CA PRO A 199 -20.32 -25.09 20.28
C PRO A 199 -20.50 -23.61 20.64
N VAL A 200 -19.53 -22.75 20.29
CA VAL A 200 -19.58 -21.29 20.54
C VAL A 200 -20.46 -20.57 19.50
N ALA A 201 -20.57 -21.10 18.29
CA ALA A 201 -21.38 -20.49 17.23
C ALA A 201 -22.89 -20.65 17.49
N LEU A 202 -23.32 -21.81 18.01
CA LEU A 202 -24.74 -22.06 18.35
C LEU A 202 -25.26 -21.14 19.46
N GLN A 203 -24.48 -20.92 20.53
CA GLN A 203 -24.90 -20.03 21.64
C GLN A 203 -25.03 -18.56 21.23
N SER A 204 -24.32 -18.16 20.17
CA SER A 204 -24.35 -16.79 19.66
C SER A 204 -25.61 -16.56 18.82
N ILE A 205 -26.06 -17.58 18.09
CA ILE A 205 -27.27 -17.56 17.26
C ILE A 205 -28.54 -17.63 18.13
N ASP A 206 -28.56 -18.45 19.18
CA ASP A 206 -29.71 -18.56 20.09
C ASP A 206 -30.01 -17.24 20.83
N ARG A 207 -28.97 -16.49 21.23
CA ARG A 207 -29.13 -15.17 21.87
C ARG A 207 -29.64 -14.10 20.92
N LEU A 208 -29.32 -14.20 19.63
CA LEU A 208 -29.82 -13.28 18.61
C LEU A 208 -31.30 -13.57 18.30
N HIS A 209 -31.69 -14.84 18.26
CA HIS A 209 -33.07 -15.25 18.09
C HIS A 209 -33.97 -14.83 19.28
N GLU A 210 -33.48 -14.95 20.52
CA GLU A 210 -34.23 -14.53 21.73
C GLU A 210 -34.47 -13.02 21.84
N ASN A 211 -33.53 -12.20 21.33
CA ASN A 211 -33.66 -10.74 21.39
C ASN A 211 -34.57 -10.19 20.28
N VAL A 212 -34.54 -10.78 19.08
CA VAL A 212 -35.44 -10.39 17.99
C VAL A 212 -36.91 -10.72 18.34
N MET A 213 -37.15 -11.84 19.02
CA MET A 213 -38.49 -12.22 19.48
C MET A 213 -39.02 -11.38 20.66
N LYS A 214 -38.18 -10.55 21.29
CA LYS A 214 -38.56 -9.68 22.42
C LYS A 214 -38.91 -8.25 22.01
N ASP A 215 -38.49 -7.82 20.83
CA ASP A 215 -38.77 -6.48 20.29
C ASP A 215 -40.04 -6.45 19.39
N GLU A 216 -40.70 -7.60 19.18
CA GLU A 216 -41.96 -7.73 18.42
C GLU A 216 -43.23 -7.88 19.27
N ASP A 217 -43.16 -7.79 20.61
CA ASP A 217 -44.30 -7.73 21.56
C ASP A 217 -44.40 -6.34 22.25
#